data_AF-A0A3M0NY85-F1
#
_entry.id   AF-A0A3M0NY85-F1
#
_cell.length_a   1.000
_cell.length_b   1.000
_cell.length_c   1.000
_cell.angle_alpha   90.00
_cell.angle_beta   90.00
_cell.angle_gamma   90.00
#
_symmetry.space_group_name_H-M   'P 1'
#
loop_
_entity.id
_entity.type
_entity.pdbx_description
1 polymer ?
#
loop_
_entity_poly.entity_id
_entity_poly.type
_entity_poly.pdbx_seq_one_letter_code
_entity_poly.pdbx_strand_id
1 'polypeptide(L)'
;MKKKLGNFVARKVGNSIALTVPSKAGVKPGERFELIQEDNSTLIYKAIDSNPWFNGEYDDIDFKKETEKVGNPDTMQVGKENVASNQETLFG
;
A
#
# COMPACT_ATOMS: atom_id res chain seq x y z
N MET A 1 -5.20 26.74 -12.03
CA MET A 1 -4.01 27.62 -12.10
C MET A 1 -2.81 26.89 -11.52
N LYS A 2 -1.64 26.91 -12.17
CA LYS A 2 -0.41 26.31 -11.63
C LYS A 2 0.30 27.31 -10.71
N LYS A 3 0.71 26.91 -9.51
CA LYS A 3 1.43 27.76 -8.55
C LYS A 3 2.91 27.36 -8.52
N LYS A 4 3.81 28.32 -8.74
CA LYS A 4 5.26 28.09 -8.60
C LYS A 4 5.63 27.99 -7.12
N LEU A 5 6.19 26.84 -6.71
CA LEU A 5 6.62 26.61 -5.32
C LEU A 5 8.09 26.97 -5.07
N GLY A 6 8.87 27.29 -6.10
CA GLY A 6 10.26 27.72 -5.95
C GLY A 6 11.13 27.18 -7.08
N ASN A 7 12.44 27.38 -6.96
CA ASN A 7 13.44 26.69 -7.76
C ASN A 7 14.22 25.79 -6.79
N PHE A 8 14.42 24.53 -7.17
CA PHE A 8 15.11 23.55 -6.33
C PHE A 8 16.21 22.90 -7.13
N VAL A 9 17.33 22.62 -6.47
CA VAL A 9 18.47 21.92 -7.07
C VAL A 9 18.44 20.47 -6.59
N ALA A 10 18.56 19.53 -7.53
CA ALA A 10 18.67 18.13 -7.21
C ALA A 10 20.05 17.86 -6.56
N ARG A 11 20.08 17.06 -5.50
CA ARG A 11 21.31 16.71 -4.78
C ARG A 11 21.51 15.21 -4.69
N LYS A 12 22.77 14.78 -4.64
CA LYS A 12 23.10 13.37 -4.38
C LYS A 12 22.88 13.06 -2.90
N VAL A 13 22.13 12.00 -2.62
CA VAL A 13 21.89 11.45 -1.28
C VAL A 13 22.18 9.96 -1.35
N GLY A 14 23.30 9.53 -0.75
CA GLY A 14 23.79 8.17 -0.90
C GLY A 14 24.05 7.82 -2.37
N ASN A 15 23.35 6.80 -2.86
CA ASN A 15 23.45 6.35 -4.26
C ASN A 15 22.32 6.87 -5.16
N SER A 16 21.55 7.87 -4.69
CA SER A 16 20.36 8.39 -5.38
C SER A 16 20.42 9.91 -5.55
N ILE A 17 19.57 10.44 -6.43
CA ILE A 17 19.33 11.88 -6.60
C ILE A 17 18.00 12.24 -5.94
N ALA A 18 18.00 13.29 -5.13
CA ALA A 18 16.83 13.77 -4.41
C ALA A 18 16.53 15.24 -4.72
N LEU A 19 15.26 15.56 -4.91
CA LEU A 19 14.73 16.93 -4.97
C LEU A 19 14.04 17.25 -3.65
N THR A 20 14.30 18.44 -3.11
CA THR A 20 13.64 18.88 -1.88
C THR A 20 12.23 19.40 -2.20
N VAL A 21 11.23 18.84 -1.53
CA VAL A 21 9.85 19.33 -1.59
C VAL A 21 9.64 20.34 -0.46
N PRO A 22 9.21 21.59 -0.73
CA PRO A 22 9.04 22.59 0.31
C PRO A 22 7.77 22.32 1.13
N SER A 23 7.76 22.61 2.43
CA SER A 23 6.61 22.35 3.32
C SER A 23 5.30 23.01 2.86
N LYS A 24 5.38 24.16 2.18
CA LYS A 24 4.22 24.84 1.58
C LYS A 24 3.54 24.07 0.44
N ALA A 25 4.14 22.97 -0.03
CA ALA A 25 3.51 22.03 -0.96
C ALA A 25 2.42 21.18 -0.28
N GLY A 26 2.41 21.12 1.06
CA GLY A 26 1.44 20.32 1.81
C GLY A 26 1.75 18.82 1.85
N VAL A 27 2.92 18.40 1.32
CA VAL A 27 3.34 17.00 1.32
C VAL A 27 3.79 16.59 2.72
N LYS A 28 3.25 15.48 3.22
CA LYS A 28 3.59 14.91 4.52
C LYS A 28 4.65 13.81 4.39
N PRO A 29 5.50 13.60 5.41
CA PRO A 29 6.35 12.42 5.48
C PRO A 29 5.51 11.14 5.35
N GLY A 30 6.00 10.17 4.57
CA GLY A 30 5.30 8.89 4.33
C GLY A 30 4.35 8.89 3.13
N GLU A 31 3.96 10.05 2.60
CA GLU A 31 3.16 10.11 1.37
C GLU A 31 3.92 9.53 0.18
N ARG A 32 3.20 8.78 -0.64
CA ARG A 32 3.76 8.07 -1.80
C ARG A 32 3.36 8.78 -3.08
N PHE A 33 4.31 8.83 -4.01
CA PHE A 33 4.14 9.45 -5.30
C PHE A 33 4.63 8.52 -6.40
N GLU A 34 3.89 8.47 -7.51
CA GLU A 34 4.40 7.98 -8.77
C GLU A 34 5.14 9.11 -9.49
N LEU A 35 6.27 8.78 -10.11
CA LEU A 35 7.04 9.69 -10.95
C LEU A 35 6.83 9.31 -12.41
N ILE A 36 6.29 10.24 -13.18
CA ILE A 36 6.02 10.08 -14.61
C ILE A 36 6.95 11.04 -15.36
N GLN A 37 7.64 10.52 -16.38
CA GLN A 37 8.40 11.34 -17.32
C GLN A 37 7.57 11.50 -18.60
N GLU A 38 7.26 12.75 -18.96
CA GLU A 38 6.62 13.07 -20.23
C GLU A 38 7.64 13.15 -21.37
N ASP A 39 7.17 13.12 -22.62
CA ASP A 39 8.00 13.14 -23.83
C ASP A 39 8.92 14.36 -23.92
N ASN A 40 8.52 15.47 -23.31
CA ASN A 40 9.30 16.71 -23.24
C ASN A 40 10.35 16.72 -22.10
N SER A 41 10.63 15.56 -21.49
CA SER A 41 11.50 15.42 -20.32
C SER A 41 11.01 16.12 -19.04
N THR A 42 9.73 16.51 -18.99
CA THR A 42 9.11 17.01 -17.76
C THR A 42 8.85 15.84 -16.81
N LEU A 43 9.24 16.02 -15.55
CA LEU A 43 8.93 15.09 -14.47
C LEU A 43 7.67 15.55 -13.72
N ILE A 44 6.69 14.66 -13.61
CA ILE A 44 5.43 14.88 -12.89
C ILE A 44 5.36 13.88 -11.74
N TYR A 45 5.21 14.41 -10.52
CA TYR A 45 4.88 13.61 -9.34
C TYR A 45 3.37 13.63 -9.14
N LYS A 46 2.76 12.44 -9.09
CA LYS A 46 1.33 12.28 -8.78
C LYS A 46 1.18 11.46 -7.51
N ALA A 47 0.33 11.91 -6.59
CA ALA A 47 0.03 11.16 -5.39
C ALA A 47 -0.60 9.82 -5.80
N ILE A 48 -0.06 8.73 -5.28
CA ILE A 48 -0.71 7.42 -5.42
C ILE A 48 -1.52 7.16 -4.15
N ASP A 49 -2.60 6.41 -4.34
CA ASP A 49 -3.59 6.19 -3.29
C ASP A 49 -2.93 5.69 -2.00
N SER A 50 -3.51 6.16 -0.91
CA SER A 50 -3.00 6.02 0.43
C SER A 50 -3.29 4.59 0.87
N ASN A 51 -2.44 3.66 0.44
CA ASN A 51 -2.57 2.27 0.87
C ASN A 51 -2.53 2.27 2.41
N PRO A 52 -3.62 1.81 3.07
CA PRO A 52 -3.78 1.96 4.50
C PRO A 52 -2.74 1.17 5.31
N TRP A 53 -2.06 0.22 4.65
CA TRP A 53 -0.88 -0.47 5.21
C TRP A 53 0.36 0.40 5.36
N PHE A 54 0.43 1.52 4.65
CA PHE A 54 1.66 2.31 4.54
C PHE A 54 1.48 3.80 4.79
N ASN A 55 0.24 4.24 5.05
CA ASN A 55 -0.09 5.62 5.36
C ASN A 55 -0.29 5.87 6.87
N GLY A 56 -0.06 4.83 7.69
CA GLY A 56 -0.22 4.88 9.14
C GLY A 56 -1.66 4.70 9.65
N GLU A 57 -2.64 4.46 8.77
CA GLU A 57 -4.06 4.27 9.15
C GLU A 57 -4.25 3.09 10.11
N TYR A 58 -3.39 2.07 10.02
CA TYR A 58 -3.42 0.90 10.89
C TYR A 58 -2.26 0.78 11.88
N ASP A 59 -1.45 1.83 12.06
CA ASP A 59 -0.32 1.78 12.99
C ASP A 59 -0.77 1.56 14.45
N ASP A 60 -1.97 2.02 14.79
CA ASP A 60 -2.56 1.89 16.13
C ASP A 60 -3.48 0.65 16.29
N ILE A 61 -3.60 -0.20 15.25
CA ILE A 61 -4.44 -1.39 15.32
C ILE A 61 -3.67 -2.58 15.91
N ASP A 62 -4.18 -3.08 17.04
CA ASP A 62 -3.74 -4.35 17.63
C ASP A 62 -4.47 -5.52 16.95
N PHE A 63 -3.88 -6.02 15.86
CA PHE A 63 -4.43 -7.15 15.09
C PHE A 63 -4.63 -8.41 15.93
N LYS A 64 -3.87 -8.60 17.02
CA LYS A 64 -4.03 -9.75 17.91
C LYS A 64 -5.38 -9.68 18.62
N LYS A 65 -5.71 -8.53 19.19
CA LYS A 65 -7.02 -8.30 19.84
C LYS A 65 -8.17 -8.39 18.85
N GLU A 66 -7.98 -7.93 17.61
CA GLU A 66 -9.03 -8.03 16.60
C GLU A 66 -9.28 -9.50 16.19
N THR A 67 -8.22 -10.29 16.09
CA THR A 67 -8.32 -11.74 15.82
C THR A 67 -9.05 -12.48 16.96
N GLU A 68 -8.88 -12.06 18.22
CA GLU A 68 -9.62 -12.63 19.36
C GLU A 68 -11.13 -12.34 19.29
N LYS A 69 -11.54 -11.21 18.69
CA LYS A 69 -12.98 -10.86 18.54
C LYS A 69 -13.64 -11.53 17.35
N VAL A 70 -12.96 -11.55 16.20
CA VAL A 70 -13.52 -12.06 14.93
C VAL A 70 -13.32 -13.57 14.79
N GLY A 71 -12.35 -14.13 15.51
CA GLY A 71 -11.92 -15.52 15.37
C GLY A 71 -10.80 -15.65 14.35
N ASN A 72 -9.95 -16.67 14.53
CA ASN A 72 -8.84 -16.93 13.62
C ASN A 72 -9.26 -17.90 12.51
N PRO A 73 -9.32 -17.47 11.24
CA PRO A 73 -9.74 -18.31 10.11
C PRO A 73 -8.84 -19.55 9.91
N ASP A 74 -7.55 -19.49 10.27
CA ASP A 74 -6.65 -20.66 10.20
C ASP A 74 -7.05 -21.77 11.17
N THR A 75 -7.76 -21.42 12.25
CA THR A 75 -8.25 -22.37 13.25
C THR A 75 -9.75 -22.66 13.11
N MET A 76 -10.45 -21.87 12.32
CA MET A 76 -11.88 -22.03 12.05
C MET A 76 -12.06 -22.81 10.75
N GLN A 77 -11.97 -24.14 10.85
CA GLN A 77 -12.39 -25.03 9.74
C GLN A 77 -13.90 -24.91 9.54
N VAL A 78 -14.31 -24.08 8.59
CA VAL A 78 -15.69 -24.00 8.06
C VAL A 78 -15.69 -24.27 6.55
N GLY A 79 -14.91 -25.28 6.13
CA GLY A 79 -14.95 -25.83 4.78
C GLY A 79 -15.83 -27.08 4.70
N LYS A 80 -16.71 -27.18 3.70
CA LYS A 80 -17.43 -28.43 3.34
C LYS A 80 -16.56 -29.37 2.49
N GLU A 81 -15.25 -29.34 2.64
CA GLU A 81 -14.33 -30.07 1.75
C GLU A 81 -14.39 -31.60 1.92
N ASN A 82 -14.99 -32.11 3.00
CA ASN A 82 -15.10 -33.54 3.29
C ASN A 82 -16.45 -34.20 2.93
N VAL A 83 -17.36 -33.56 2.17
CA VAL A 83 -18.69 -34.17 1.88
C VAL A 83 -18.70 -35.07 0.63
N ALA A 84 -17.60 -35.16 -0.13
CA ALA A 84 -17.52 -36.01 -1.33
C ALA A 84 -16.45 -37.11 -1.18
N SER A 85 -16.65 -38.03 -0.25
CA SER A 85 -15.84 -39.26 -0.17
C SER A 85 -16.70 -40.39 0.38
N ASN A 86 -17.77 -40.79 -0.33
CA ASN A 86 -18.47 -42.05 -0.11
C ASN A 86 -19.50 -42.30 -1.24
N GLN A 87 -19.04 -42.48 -2.48
CA GLN A 87 -19.82 -43.17 -3.52
C GLN A 87 -18.89 -43.95 -4.45
N GLU A 88 -18.14 -44.91 -3.90
CA GLU A 88 -17.49 -45.94 -4.71
C GLU A 88 -17.50 -47.29 -3.99
N THR A 89 -18.70 -47.83 -3.75
CA THR A 89 -18.88 -49.27 -3.59
C THR A 89 -20.33 -49.59 -3.94
N LEU A 90 -20.57 -50.09 -5.15
CA LEU A 90 -21.70 -50.97 -5.53
C LEU A 90 -21.74 -51.12 -7.06
N PHE A 91 -20.86 -51.97 -7.60
CA PHE A 91 -21.16 -52.77 -8.79
C PHE A 91 -20.51 -54.14 -8.58
N GLY A 92 -21.33 -55.09 -8.13
CA GLY A 92 -21.14 -56.52 -8.33
C GLY A 92 -22.14 -57.00 -9.37
#